data_AF-A0A2G8SKR3-F1
#
_entry.id   AF-A0A2G8SKR3-F1
#
_cell.length_a   1.000
_cell.length_b   1.000
_cell.length_c   1.000
_cell.angle_alpha   90.00
_cell.angle_beta   90.00
_cell.angle_gamma   90.00
#
_symmetry.space_group_name_H-M   'P 1'
#
loop_
_entity.id
_entity.type
_entity.pdbx_description
1 polymer ?
#
loop_
_entity_poly.entity_id
_entity_poly.type
_entity_poly.pdbx_seq_one_letter_code
_entity_poly.pdbx_strand_id
1 'polypeptide(L)'
;MWNPYTLSCGHTFCAGCLQDWFSTAYAHHLAKHPAYDPQQLIPGHYRAALARADIPPHRKRDIEREILLMVSSTPHPEYSCPTCRVLIRAKPAENFIVKHLVRTIAAAQGESPPQEVPRPIHRALEGPFDGFFPSFLKFM
;
A
#
# COMPACT_ATOMS: atom_id res chain seq x y z
N MET A 1 12.44 12.30 10.23
CA MET A 1 11.36 11.34 9.88
C MET A 1 10.04 12.09 9.68
N TRP A 2 9.85 12.78 8.55
CA TRP A 2 8.76 13.74 8.36
C TRP A 2 7.39 13.14 8.01
N ASN A 3 7.40 11.93 7.48
CA ASN A 3 6.21 11.17 7.10
C ASN A 3 6.30 9.76 7.70
N PRO A 4 5.94 9.59 8.99
CA PRO A 4 5.98 8.31 9.68
C PRO A 4 4.74 7.46 9.36
N TYR A 5 4.97 6.16 9.15
CA TYR A 5 3.94 5.16 8.86
C TYR A 5 4.08 3.95 9.77
N THR A 6 2.96 3.47 10.31
CA THR A 6 2.89 2.34 11.21
C THR A 6 2.36 1.11 10.47
N LEU A 7 3.06 -0.01 10.65
CA LEU A 7 2.65 -1.33 10.16
C LEU A 7 1.63 -1.98 11.10
N SER A 8 0.90 -2.99 10.63
CA SER A 8 -0.06 -3.74 11.46
C SER A 8 0.56 -4.42 12.69
N CYS A 9 1.87 -4.67 12.68
CA CYS A 9 2.62 -5.18 13.83
C CYS A 9 3.02 -4.10 14.85
N GLY A 10 2.63 -2.83 14.66
CA GLY A 10 2.89 -1.72 15.57
C GLY A 10 4.20 -0.95 15.34
N HIS A 11 5.14 -1.47 14.54
CA HIS A 11 6.39 -0.78 14.24
C HIS A 11 6.18 0.40 13.27
N THR A 12 6.89 1.51 13.53
CA THR A 12 6.75 2.76 12.78
C THR A 12 8.05 3.14 12.09
N PHE A 13 7.97 3.55 10.82
CA PHE A 13 9.11 3.88 9.97
C PHE A 13 8.83 5.10 9.10
N CYS A 14 9.85 5.66 8.47
CA CYS A 14 9.65 6.70 7.48
C CYS A 14 9.04 6.13 6.17
N ALA A 15 8.27 6.95 5.45
CA ALA A 15 7.63 6.53 4.20
C ALA A 15 8.63 6.01 3.15
N GLY A 16 9.77 6.69 2.97
CA GLY A 16 10.81 6.26 2.02
C GLY A 16 11.44 4.92 2.42
N CYS A 17 11.77 4.77 3.70
CA CYS A 17 12.34 3.56 4.28
C CYS A 17 11.48 2.32 3.99
N LEU A 18 10.15 2.45 4.14
CA LEU A 18 9.22 1.35 3.82
C LEU A 18 9.07 1.12 2.32
N GLN A 19 9.05 2.19 1.51
CA GLN A 19 9.01 2.06 0.05
C GLN A 19 10.23 1.32 -0.48
N ASP A 20 11.44 1.64 0.00
CA ASP A 20 12.66 0.96 -0.41
C ASP A 20 12.65 -0.53 0.00
N TRP A 21 12.20 -0.80 1.23
CA TRP A 21 12.08 -2.16 1.75
C TRP A 21 11.09 -3.01 0.93
N PHE A 22 9.89 -2.47 0.66
CA PHE A 22 8.88 -3.16 -0.13
C PHE A 22 9.28 -3.27 -1.60
N SER A 23 9.94 -2.25 -2.17
CA SER A 23 10.47 -2.31 -3.55
C SER A 23 11.49 -3.43 -3.71
N THR A 24 12.34 -3.65 -2.71
CA THR A 24 13.31 -4.76 -2.73
C THR A 24 12.60 -6.12 -2.74
N ALA A 25 11.61 -6.31 -1.87
CA ALA A 25 10.81 -7.54 -1.86
C ALA A 25 10.05 -7.75 -3.18
N TYR A 26 9.49 -6.67 -3.74
CA TYR A 26 8.80 -6.67 -5.01
C TYR A 26 9.70 -7.07 -6.17
N ALA A 27 10.88 -6.45 -6.29
CA ALA A 27 11.86 -6.77 -7.32
C ALA A 27 12.32 -8.24 -7.24
N HIS A 28 12.56 -8.74 -6.03
CA HIS A 28 12.90 -10.14 -5.81
C HIS A 28 11.74 -11.09 -6.20
N HIS A 29 10.48 -10.71 -5.95
CA HIS A 29 9.33 -11.46 -6.41
C HIS A 29 9.27 -11.51 -7.95
N LEU A 30 9.42 -10.37 -8.64
CA LEU A 30 9.43 -10.32 -10.11
C LEU A 30 10.55 -11.17 -10.72
N ALA A 31 11.73 -11.19 -10.10
CA ALA A 31 12.84 -12.04 -10.54
C ALA A 31 12.52 -13.53 -10.43
N LYS A 32 11.75 -13.94 -9.42
CA LYS A 32 11.30 -15.33 -9.21
C LYS A 32 10.06 -15.71 -10.02
N HIS A 33 9.25 -14.73 -10.39
CA HIS A 33 7.99 -14.93 -11.10
C HIS A 33 7.93 -14.03 -12.35
N PRO A 34 8.67 -14.36 -13.43
CA PRO A 34 8.73 -13.52 -14.64
C PRO A 34 7.37 -13.31 -15.35
N ALA A 35 6.43 -14.24 -15.16
CA ALA A 35 5.07 -14.15 -15.70
C ALA A 35 4.09 -13.38 -14.78
N TYR A 36 4.54 -12.91 -13.61
CA TYR A 36 3.70 -12.12 -12.72
C TYR A 36 3.45 -10.74 -13.31
N ASP A 37 2.18 -10.43 -13.58
CA ASP A 37 1.72 -9.09 -13.96
C ASP A 37 0.63 -8.63 -12.97
N PRO A 38 0.92 -7.62 -12.11
CA PRO A 38 -0.06 -7.11 -11.16
C PRO A 38 -1.29 -6.49 -11.84
N GLN A 39 -1.16 -6.04 -13.10
CA GLN A 39 -2.27 -5.48 -13.88
C GLN A 39 -3.14 -6.56 -14.52
N GLN A 40 -2.71 -7.82 -14.57
CA GLN A 40 -3.53 -8.93 -15.07
C GLN A 40 -4.16 -9.76 -13.96
N LEU A 41 -3.78 -9.52 -12.71
CA LEU A 41 -4.28 -10.26 -11.56
C LEU A 41 -5.81 -10.22 -11.41
N ILE A 42 -6.45 -9.10 -11.79
CA ILE A 42 -7.91 -9.01 -11.88
C ILE A 42 -8.31 -8.96 -13.35
N PRO A 43 -9.09 -9.93 -13.84
CA PRO A 43 -9.70 -9.86 -15.16
C PRO A 43 -10.45 -8.54 -15.41
N GLY A 44 -10.25 -7.95 -16.59
CA GLY A 44 -10.80 -6.63 -16.92
C GLY A 44 -12.32 -6.52 -16.77
N HIS A 45 -13.06 -7.62 -16.96
CA HIS A 45 -14.51 -7.64 -16.80
C HIS A 45 -14.95 -7.41 -15.35
N TYR A 46 -14.20 -7.89 -14.34
CA TYR A 46 -14.52 -7.58 -12.94
C TYR A 46 -14.22 -6.13 -12.59
N ARG A 47 -13.12 -5.56 -13.12
CA ARG A 47 -12.83 -4.13 -12.93
C ARG A 47 -13.95 -3.27 -13.52
N ALA A 48 -14.39 -3.58 -14.74
CA ALA A 48 -15.49 -2.89 -15.39
C ALA A 48 -16.79 -3.03 -14.59
N ALA A 49 -17.10 -4.22 -14.07
CA ALA A 49 -18.29 -4.45 -13.27
C ALA A 49 -18.27 -3.69 -11.92
N LEU A 50 -17.12 -3.62 -11.23
CA LEU A 50 -16.98 -2.88 -9.97
C LEU A 50 -16.96 -1.36 -10.14
N ALA A 51 -16.58 -0.86 -11.32
CA ALA A 51 -16.60 0.57 -11.63
C ALA A 51 -18.01 1.13 -11.87
N ARG A 52 -19.00 0.25 -12.08
CA ARG A 52 -20.40 0.64 -12.29
C ARG A 52 -21.02 1.18 -11.01
N ALA A 53 -21.59 2.38 -11.07
CA ALA A 53 -22.27 3.00 -9.94
C ALA A 53 -23.60 2.31 -9.58
N ASP A 54 -24.22 1.61 -10.52
CA ASP A 54 -25.55 1.00 -10.40
C ASP A 54 -25.54 -0.46 -9.93
N ILE A 55 -24.37 -1.00 -9.56
CA ILE A 55 -24.26 -2.40 -9.16
C ILE A 55 -24.96 -2.67 -7.81
N PRO A 56 -25.89 -3.65 -7.72
CA PRO A 56 -26.49 -4.02 -6.44
C PRO A 56 -25.44 -4.51 -5.44
N PRO A 57 -25.59 -4.22 -4.13
CA PRO A 57 -24.59 -4.59 -3.11
C PRO A 57 -24.28 -6.08 -3.05
N HIS A 58 -25.26 -6.95 -3.30
CA HIS A 58 -25.05 -8.40 -3.31
C HIS A 58 -24.14 -8.84 -4.47
N ARG A 59 -24.40 -8.34 -5.69
CA ARG A 59 -23.55 -8.61 -6.86
C ARG A 59 -22.13 -8.12 -6.66
N LYS A 60 -21.96 -6.95 -6.04
CA LYS A 60 -20.64 -6.41 -5.72
C LYS A 60 -19.86 -7.36 -4.81
N ARG A 61 -20.50 -7.87 -3.74
CA ARG A 61 -19.89 -8.85 -2.83
C ARG A 61 -19.55 -10.17 -3.51
N ASP A 62 -20.38 -10.64 -4.43
CA ASP A 62 -20.13 -11.88 -5.18
C ASP A 62 -18.88 -11.74 -6.06
N ILE A 63 -18.75 -10.61 -6.78
CA ILE A 63 -17.57 -10.29 -7.58
C ILE A 63 -16.32 -10.16 -6.72
N GLU A 64 -16.41 -9.44 -5.60
CA GLU A 64 -15.29 -9.28 -4.65
C GLU A 64 -14.82 -10.63 -4.11
N ARG A 65 -15.75 -11.55 -3.81
CA ARG A 65 -15.43 -12.91 -3.37
C ARG A 65 -14.71 -13.69 -4.47
N GLU A 66 -15.15 -13.58 -5.72
CA GLU A 66 -14.53 -14.29 -6.83
C GLU A 66 -13.11 -13.79 -7.10
N ILE A 67 -12.90 -12.47 -7.06
CA ILE A 67 -11.57 -11.85 -7.11
C ILE A 67 -10.69 -12.38 -5.98
N LEU A 68 -11.21 -12.48 -4.75
CA LEU A 68 -10.46 -12.99 -3.59
C LEU A 68 -9.93 -14.41 -3.85
N LEU A 69 -10.76 -15.28 -4.42
CA LEU A 69 -10.37 -16.65 -4.75
C LEU A 69 -9.24 -16.66 -5.80
N MET A 70 -9.36 -15.86 -6.85
CA MET A 70 -8.32 -15.74 -7.89
C MET A 70 -7.00 -15.24 -7.30
N VAL A 71 -7.04 -14.15 -6.54
CA VAL A 71 -5.87 -13.53 -5.91
C VAL A 71 -5.23 -14.48 -4.89
N SER A 72 -6.01 -15.26 -4.14
CA SER A 72 -5.44 -16.23 -3.19
C SER A 72 -4.64 -17.35 -3.88
N SER A 73 -4.92 -17.63 -5.15
CA SER A 73 -4.27 -18.69 -5.94
C SER A 73 -3.03 -18.21 -6.71
N THR A 74 -2.86 -16.90 -6.88
CA THR A 74 -1.71 -16.33 -7.58
C THR A 74 -0.60 -16.02 -6.57
N PRO A 75 0.68 -16.31 -6.87
CA PRO A 75 1.79 -15.85 -6.05
C PRO A 75 1.82 -14.32 -6.00
N HIS A 76 2.01 -13.75 -4.82
CA HIS A 76 2.14 -12.31 -4.64
C HIS A 76 3.44 -11.97 -3.92
N PRO A 77 3.97 -10.74 -4.08
CA PRO A 77 5.05 -10.24 -3.27
C PRO A 77 4.68 -10.29 -1.78
N GLU A 78 5.52 -10.93 -0.98
CA GLU A 78 5.39 -10.95 0.47
C GLU A 78 6.19 -9.80 1.09
N TYR A 79 5.48 -8.87 1.73
CA TYR A 79 6.10 -7.77 2.47
C TYR A 79 6.22 -8.13 3.95
N SER A 80 7.32 -7.72 4.58
CA SER A 80 7.58 -7.98 6.00
C SER A 80 8.01 -6.72 6.74
N CYS A 81 7.83 -6.70 8.05
CA CYS A 81 8.37 -5.64 8.90
C CYS A 81 9.91 -5.68 8.92
N PRO A 82 10.63 -4.57 8.69
CA PRO A 82 12.10 -4.53 8.78
C PRO A 82 12.66 -4.99 10.14
N THR A 83 11.92 -4.75 11.23
CA THR A 83 12.34 -5.07 12.60
C THR A 83 11.98 -6.50 13.00
N CYS A 84 10.70 -6.85 13.05
CA CYS A 84 10.25 -8.14 13.59
C CYS A 84 9.94 -9.20 12.52
N ARG A 85 10.08 -8.87 11.23
CA ARG A 85 9.87 -9.77 10.08
C ARG A 85 8.45 -10.36 9.94
N VAL A 86 7.50 -9.95 10.77
CA VAL A 86 6.07 -10.27 10.61
C VAL A 86 5.59 -9.85 9.23
N LEU A 87 4.80 -10.70 8.58
CA LEU A 87 4.19 -10.43 7.28
C LEU A 87 3.18 -9.28 7.36
N ILE A 88 3.25 -8.37 6.40
CA ILE A 88 2.40 -7.19 6.30
C ILE A 88 1.43 -7.42 5.14
N ARG A 89 0.16 -7.63 5.49
CA ARG A 89 -0.93 -7.87 4.52
C ARG A 89 -1.74 -6.62 4.21
N ALA A 90 -1.68 -5.62 5.09
CA ALA A 90 -2.43 -4.38 4.99
C ALA A 90 -1.48 -3.19 4.74
N LYS A 91 -1.99 -2.17 4.05
CA LYS A 91 -1.27 -0.94 3.77
C LYS A 91 -0.82 -0.25 5.07
N PRO A 92 0.42 0.26 5.16
CA PRO A 92 0.86 1.07 6.29
C PRO A 92 -0.02 2.31 6.47
N ALA A 93 -0.36 2.62 7.72
CA ALA A 93 -1.15 3.80 8.08
C ALA A 93 -0.23 4.96 8.48
N GLU A 94 -0.53 6.18 8.05
CA GLU A 94 0.23 7.35 8.48
C GLU A 94 0.03 7.59 9.99
N ASN A 95 1.12 7.79 10.73
CA ASN A 95 1.09 8.01 12.16
C ASN A 95 1.09 9.51 12.47
N PHE A 96 -0.09 10.12 12.53
CA PHE A 96 -0.25 11.55 12.78
C PHE A 96 0.28 12.02 14.14
N ILE A 97 0.23 11.16 15.17
CA ILE A 97 0.76 11.49 16.50
C ILE A 97 2.28 11.63 16.44
N VAL A 98 2.97 10.62 15.90
CA VAL A 98 4.43 10.67 15.73
C VAL A 98 4.82 11.82 14.79
N LYS A 99 4.04 12.07 13.73
CA LYS A 99 4.26 13.19 12.82
C LYS A 99 4.21 14.53 13.55
N HIS A 100 3.22 14.71 14.42
CA HIS A 100 3.09 15.92 15.22
C HIS A 100 4.25 16.07 16.21
N LEU A 101 4.63 15.00 16.92
CA LEU A 101 5.77 15.01 17.84
C LEU A 101 7.08 15.39 17.13
N VAL A 102 7.36 14.79 15.97
CA VAL A 102 8.54 15.12 15.16
C VAL A 102 8.53 16.59 14.77
N ARG A 103 7.38 17.13 14.32
CA ARG A 103 7.27 18.55 13.94
C ARG A 103 7.49 19.48 15.13
N THR A 104 6.96 19.16 16.30
CA THR A 104 7.14 19.97 17.51
C THR A 104 8.59 20.00 17.96
N ILE A 105 9.27 18.85 17.97
CA ILE A 105 10.70 18.77 18.32
C ILE A 105 11.55 19.52 17.29
N ALA A 106 11.29 19.31 15.99
CA ALA A 106 12.02 19.99 14.93
C ALA A 106 11.87 21.51 15.00
N ALA A 107 10.66 22.01 15.26
CA ALA A 107 10.41 23.44 15.45
C ALA A 107 11.21 24.00 16.64
N ALA A 108 11.27 23.28 17.76
CA ALA A 108 12.09 23.67 18.91
C ALA A 108 13.60 23.67 18.61
N GLN A 109 14.04 22.87 17.64
CA GLN A 109 15.43 22.80 17.15
C GLN A 109 15.73 23.78 16.01
N GLY A 110 14.73 24.54 15.53
CA GLY A 110 14.89 25.41 14.37
C GLY A 110 14.97 24.68 13.03
N GLU A 111 14.61 23.40 12.99
CA GLU A 111 14.55 22.59 11.78
C GLU A 111 13.20 22.78 11.07
N SER A 112 13.23 22.81 9.74
CA SER A 112 12.04 22.90 8.89
C SER A 112 11.80 21.60 8.12
N PRO A 113 10.53 21.28 7.79
CA PRO A 113 10.22 20.13 6.98
C PRO A 113 10.85 20.27 5.58
N PRO A 114 11.23 19.15 4.92
CA PRO A 114 11.69 19.15 3.55
C PRO A 114 10.62 19.75 2.66
N GLN A 115 11.05 20.50 1.64
CA GLN A 115 10.14 21.05 0.66
C GLN A 115 9.39 19.91 -0.05
N GLU A 116 8.07 19.86 0.13
CA GLU A 116 7.24 18.89 -0.58
C GLU A 116 7.24 19.25 -2.07
N VAL A 117 7.74 18.33 -2.90
CA VAL A 117 7.65 18.49 -4.35
C VAL A 117 6.17 18.38 -4.74
N PRO A 118 5.60 19.35 -5.47
CA PRO A 118 4.20 19.27 -5.89
C PRO A 118 3.96 17.99 -6.68
N ARG A 119 3.07 17.12 -6.19
CA ARG A 119 2.66 15.94 -6.94
C ARG A 119 1.67 16.37 -8.03
N PRO A 120 1.82 15.92 -9.28
CA PRO A 120 0.80 16.15 -10.30
C PRO A 120 -0.56 15.64 -9.79
N ILE A 121 -1.64 16.38 -10.05
CA ILE A 121 -2.99 16.16 -9.50
C ILE A 121 -3.46 14.71 -9.69
N HIS A 122 -3.12 14.07 -10.82
CA HIS A 122 -3.46 12.67 -11.08
C HIS A 122 -2.79 11.66 -10.13
N ARG A 123 -1.58 11.93 -9.61
CA ARG A 123 -0.89 11.09 -8.63
C ARG A 123 -1.26 11.41 -7.19
N ALA A 124 -2.02 12.48 -6.93
CA ALA A 124 -2.44 12.86 -5.58
C ALA A 124 -3.47 11.88 -4.99
N LEU A 125 -4.20 11.15 -5.85
CA LEU A 125 -5.15 10.11 -5.44
C LEU A 125 -4.49 8.78 -5.08
N GLU A 126 -3.21 8.58 -5.45
CA GLU A 126 -2.42 7.39 -5.13
C GLU A 126 -1.55 7.66 -3.89
N GLY A 127 -1.88 7.01 -2.77
CA GLY A 127 -1.04 7.00 -1.59
C GLY A 127 0.29 6.30 -1.85
N PRO A 128 1.33 6.57 -1.03
CA PRO A 128 2.70 6.11 -1.27
C PRO A 128 2.89 4.58 -1.29
N PHE A 129 1.87 3.83 -0.90
CA PHE A 129 1.91 2.37 -0.83
C PHE A 129 0.87 1.66 -1.71
N ASP A 130 0.11 2.40 -2.52
CA ASP A 130 -0.97 1.80 -3.34
C ASP A 130 -0.43 0.84 -4.41
N GLY A 131 0.81 1.06 -4.88
CA GLY A 131 1.48 0.13 -5.80
C GLY A 131 1.92 -1.21 -5.17
N PHE A 132 2.01 -1.28 -3.83
CA PHE A 132 2.39 -2.51 -3.13
C PHE A 132 1.17 -3.30 -2.64
N PHE A 133 0.10 -2.59 -2.25
CA PHE A 133 -1.11 -3.18 -1.69
C PHE A 133 -2.30 -2.85 -2.59
N PRO A 134 -2.68 -3.75 -3.50
CA PRO A 134 -3.80 -3.52 -4.41
C PRO A 134 -5.08 -3.16 -3.66
N SER A 135 -5.77 -2.11 -4.12
CA SER A 135 -6.90 -1.45 -3.44
C SER A 135 -8.10 -2.35 -3.12
N PHE A 136 -8.22 -3.51 -3.76
CA PHE A 136 -9.28 -4.50 -3.55
C PHE A 136 -8.98 -5.47 -2.40
N LEU A 137 -7.75 -5.52 -1.89
CA LEU A 137 -7.37 -6.26 -0.69
C LEU A 137 -7.70 -5.52 0.61
N LYS A 138 -8.50 -4.43 0.54
CA LYS A 138 -8.85 -3.54 1.67
C LYS A 138 -9.49 -4.22 2.90
N PHE A 139 -9.83 -5.51 2.80
CA PHE A 139 -10.53 -6.27 3.85
C PHE A 139 -9.84 -7.59 4.23
N MET A 140 -8.56 -7.79 3.85
CA MET A 140 -7.69 -8.80 4.46
C MET A 140 -6.95 -8.22 5.67
#